data_AF-I4A6B6-F1
#
_entry.id   AF-I4A6B6-F1
#
_cell.length_a   1.000
_cell.length_b   1.000
_cell.length_c   1.000
_cell.angle_alpha   90.00
_cell.angle_beta   90.00
_cell.angle_gamma   90.00
#
_symmetry.space_group_name_H-M   'P 1'
#
loop_
_entity.id
_entity.type
_entity.pdbx_description
1 polymer ?
#
loop_
_entity_poly.entity_id
_entity_poly.type
_entity_poly.pdbx_seq_one_letter_code
_entity_poly.pdbx_strand_id
1 'polypeptide(L)'
;MIKLNVVPKENEDWTETRAKVYFLQQIAEKMELLTEEVKKNNQQQNHISQALERERESGMVLNCALMLMVNKAEIIERFGEQEDVPFSSFYREMALSRQAVIDWVNRNTLVKAICKTDYLYVYPVGTGHRVKVINKREEIAL
;
A
#
# COMPACT_ATOMS: atom_id res chain seq x y z
N MET A 1 -19.63 -18.59 -43.60
CA MET A 1 -20.60 -19.54 -43.01
C MET A 1 -19.81 -20.50 -42.13
N ILE A 2 -19.98 -20.45 -40.81
CA ILE A 2 -19.26 -21.32 -39.87
C ILE A 2 -19.89 -22.72 -39.99
N LYS A 3 -19.13 -23.72 -40.46
CA LYS A 3 -19.58 -25.12 -40.46
C LYS A 3 -19.45 -25.67 -39.05
N LEU A 4 -20.58 -26.03 -38.45
CA LEU A 4 -20.65 -26.65 -37.13
C LEU A 4 -20.38 -28.15 -37.26
N ASN A 5 -19.21 -28.60 -36.84
CA ASN A 5 -18.89 -30.03 -36.72
C ASN A 5 -19.45 -30.55 -35.39
N VAL A 6 -20.72 -30.98 -35.39
CA VAL A 6 -21.34 -31.67 -34.24
C VAL A 6 -21.10 -33.16 -34.43
N VAL A 7 -20.41 -33.80 -33.49
CA VAL A 7 -20.32 -35.26 -33.41
C VAL A 7 -21.48 -35.71 -32.52
N PRO A 8 -22.55 -36.30 -33.08
CA PRO A 8 -23.69 -36.76 -32.30
C PRO A 8 -23.28 -37.87 -31.33
N LYS A 9 -23.89 -37.90 -30.14
CA LYS A 9 -23.80 -39.07 -29.26
C LYS A 9 -24.56 -40.23 -29.91
N GLU A 10 -24.04 -41.44 -29.79
CA GLU A 10 -24.66 -42.63 -30.39
C GLU A 10 -26.13 -42.76 -29.94
N ASN A 11 -27.02 -42.99 -30.91
CA ASN A 11 -28.47 -43.23 -30.75
C ASN A 11 -29.41 -42.02 -30.52
N GLU A 12 -28.98 -40.79 -30.81
CA GLU A 12 -29.90 -39.63 -30.86
C GLU A 12 -30.28 -39.24 -32.29
N ASP A 13 -31.55 -38.86 -32.52
CA ASP A 13 -32.02 -38.31 -33.79
C ASP A 13 -31.73 -36.79 -33.84
N TRP A 14 -30.72 -36.41 -34.64
CA TRP A 14 -30.19 -35.05 -34.70
C TRP A 14 -30.77 -34.27 -35.88
N THR A 15 -31.82 -33.50 -35.61
CA THR A 15 -32.28 -32.46 -36.55
C THR A 15 -31.35 -31.25 -36.49
N GLU A 16 -31.30 -30.47 -37.58
CA GLU A 16 -30.52 -29.22 -37.65
C GLU A 16 -30.87 -28.25 -36.50
N THR A 17 -32.15 -28.19 -36.12
CA THR A 17 -32.63 -27.40 -34.98
C THR A 17 -32.06 -27.90 -33.66
N ARG A 18 -32.04 -29.22 -33.42
CA ARG A 18 -31.48 -29.80 -32.18
C ARG A 18 -29.97 -29.59 -32.07
N ALA A 19 -29.24 -29.69 -33.19
CA ALA A 19 -27.82 -29.38 -33.26
C ALA A 19 -27.51 -27.92 -32.88
N LYS A 20 -28.31 -26.97 -33.38
CA LYS A 20 -28.18 -25.54 -33.05
C LYS A 20 -28.46 -25.26 -31.57
N VAL A 21 -29.54 -25.83 -31.01
CA VAL A 21 -29.90 -25.66 -29.59
C VAL A 21 -28.81 -26.23 -28.68
N TYR A 22 -28.30 -27.42 -28.98
CA TYR A 22 -27.21 -28.03 -28.22
C TYR A 22 -25.96 -27.15 -28.22
N PHE A 23 -25.58 -26.59 -29.38
CA PHE A 23 -24.43 -25.70 -29.47
C PHE A 23 -24.61 -24.40 -28.67
N LEU A 24 -25.80 -23.80 -28.73
CA LEU A 24 -26.12 -22.60 -27.93
C LEU A 24 -26.06 -22.90 -26.44
N GLN A 25 -26.51 -24.08 -26.01
CA GLN A 25 -26.42 -24.51 -24.61
C GLN A 25 -24.96 -24.70 -24.17
N GLN A 26 -24.12 -25.33 -25.01
CA GLN A 26 -22.69 -25.47 -24.73
C GLN A 26 -21.95 -24.12 -24.68
N ILE A 27 -22.34 -23.15 -25.52
CA ILE A 27 -21.83 -21.78 -25.42
C ILE A 27 -22.27 -21.15 -24.10
N ALA A 28 -23.55 -21.25 -23.73
CA ALA A 28 -24.07 -20.68 -22.49
C ALA A 28 -23.34 -21.22 -21.26
N GLU A 29 -23.15 -22.55 -21.18
CA GLU A 29 -22.40 -23.21 -20.10
C GLU A 29 -20.94 -22.70 -20.02
N LYS A 30 -20.27 -22.56 -21.16
CA LYS A 30 -18.91 -21.99 -21.19
C LYS A 30 -18.86 -20.52 -20.80
N MET A 31 -19.84 -19.72 -21.22
CA MET A 31 -19.93 -18.31 -20.84
C MET A 31 -20.17 -18.14 -19.34
N GLU A 32 -20.96 -19.03 -18.72
CA GLU A 32 -21.19 -19.03 -17.28
C GLU A 32 -19.90 -19.35 -16.50
N LEU A 33 -19.17 -20.39 -16.92
CA LEU A 33 -17.86 -20.74 -16.33
C LEU A 33 -16.85 -19.59 -16.45
N LEU A 34 -16.75 -18.97 -17.62
CA LEU A 34 -15.87 -17.81 -17.85
C LEU A 34 -16.29 -16.61 -16.99
N THR A 35 -17.59 -16.40 -16.79
CA THR A 35 -18.09 -15.32 -15.94
C THR A 35 -17.67 -15.51 -14.49
N GLU A 36 -17.75 -16.72 -13.96
CA GLU A 36 -17.29 -17.04 -12.60
C GLU A 36 -15.76 -16.92 -12.46
N GLU A 37 -15.00 -17.31 -13.48
CA GLU A 37 -13.55 -17.13 -13.50
C GLU A 37 -13.15 -15.65 -13.52
N VAL A 38 -13.82 -14.82 -14.33
CA VAL A 38 -13.61 -13.36 -14.34
C VAL A 38 -13.92 -12.74 -12.98
N LYS A 39 -15.01 -13.16 -12.32
CA LYS A 39 -15.33 -12.69 -10.96
C LYS A 39 -14.21 -13.02 -9.97
N LYS A 40 -13.69 -14.25 -9.99
CA LYS A 40 -12.56 -14.66 -9.13
C LYS A 40 -11.30 -13.87 -9.42
N ASN A 41 -10.96 -13.68 -10.69
CA ASN A 41 -9.79 -12.90 -11.10
C ASN A 41 -9.89 -11.45 -10.64
N ASN A 42 -11.06 -10.83 -10.75
CA ASN A 42 -11.28 -9.46 -10.26
C ASN A 42 -11.10 -9.35 -8.74
N GLN A 43 -11.57 -10.34 -7.97
CA GLN A 43 -11.35 -10.37 -6.52
C GLN A 43 -9.86 -10.50 -6.18
N GLN A 44 -9.16 -11.42 -6.84
CA GLN A 44 -7.72 -11.60 -6.66
C GLN A 44 -6.93 -10.34 -7.02
N GLN A 45 -7.28 -9.68 -8.13
CA GLN A 45 -6.66 -8.44 -8.55
C GLN A 45 -6.83 -7.34 -7.50
N ASN A 46 -8.03 -7.21 -6.91
CA ASN A 46 -8.26 -6.26 -5.81
C ASN A 46 -7.37 -6.55 -4.60
N HIS A 47 -7.20 -7.81 -4.22
CA HIS A 47 -6.29 -8.20 -3.13
C HIS A 47 -4.83 -7.86 -3.44
N ILE A 48 -4.39 -8.12 -4.68
CA ILE A 48 -3.03 -7.80 -5.13
C ILE A 48 -2.81 -6.27 -5.10
N SER A 49 -3.76 -5.49 -5.62
CA SER A 49 -3.68 -4.03 -5.59
C SER A 49 -3.57 -3.48 -4.16
N GLN A 50 -4.34 -4.03 -3.22
CA GLN A 50 -4.25 -3.64 -1.81
C GLN A 50 -2.91 -4.03 -1.17
N ALA A 51 -2.36 -5.21 -1.51
CA ALA A 51 -1.07 -5.65 -1.00
C ALA A 51 0.08 -4.76 -1.53
N LEU A 52 0.06 -4.44 -2.83
CA LEU A 52 1.04 -3.55 -3.45
C LEU A 52 1.02 -2.15 -2.83
N GLU A 53 -0.16 -1.61 -2.52
CA GLU A 53 -0.26 -0.30 -1.86
C GLU A 53 0.33 -0.31 -0.45
N ARG A 54 0.12 -1.40 0.32
CA ARG A 54 0.72 -1.57 1.66
C ARG A 54 2.23 -1.72 1.62
N GLU A 55 2.75 -2.46 0.64
CA GLU A 55 4.20 -2.60 0.42
C GLU A 55 4.82 -1.26 0.04
N ARG A 56 4.17 -0.52 -0.87
CA ARG A 56 4.60 0.83 -1.25
C ARG A 56 4.65 1.76 -0.03
N GLU A 57 3.58 1.79 0.77
CA GLU A 57 3.54 2.59 2.00
C GLU A 57 4.66 2.19 2.97
N SER A 58 4.89 0.89 3.16
CA SER A 58 5.94 0.37 4.04
C SER A 58 7.34 0.78 3.58
N GLY A 59 7.62 0.68 2.27
CA GLY A 59 8.88 1.16 1.68
C GLY A 59 9.09 2.66 1.89
N MET A 60 8.03 3.47 1.76
CA MET A 60 8.09 4.91 2.03
C MET A 60 8.39 5.21 3.50
N VAL A 61 7.76 4.51 4.44
CA VAL A 61 8.02 4.64 5.88
C VAL A 61 9.47 4.29 6.20
N LEU A 62 9.99 3.19 5.65
CA LEU A 62 11.36 2.74 5.88
C LEU A 62 12.40 3.73 5.33
N ASN A 63 12.21 4.22 4.11
CA ASN A 63 13.10 5.24 3.53
C ASN A 63 13.11 6.53 4.35
N CYS A 64 11.95 6.96 4.83
CA CYS A 64 11.84 8.12 5.71
C CYS A 64 12.55 7.88 7.06
N ALA A 65 12.38 6.70 7.65
CA ALA A 65 13.06 6.33 8.89
C ALA A 65 14.59 6.29 8.72
N LEU A 66 15.09 5.71 7.63
CA LEU A 66 16.52 5.71 7.28
C LEU A 66 17.06 7.12 7.18
N MET A 67 16.33 8.04 6.52
CA MET A 67 16.72 9.44 6.44
C MET A 67 16.80 10.10 7.81
N LEU A 68 15.84 9.87 8.70
CA LEU A 68 15.91 10.37 10.08
C LEU A 68 17.14 9.80 10.79
N MET A 69 17.43 8.51 10.66
CA MET A 69 18.59 7.90 11.32
C MET A 69 19.93 8.42 10.78
N VAL A 70 20.07 8.59 9.46
CA VAL A 70 21.29 9.13 8.83
C VAL A 70 21.55 10.57 9.28
N ASN A 71 20.49 11.36 9.51
CA ASN A 71 20.62 12.77 9.91
C ASN A 71 20.46 12.98 11.43
N LYS A 72 20.59 11.91 12.24
CA LYS A 72 20.40 11.97 13.69
C LYS A 72 21.21 13.06 14.36
N ALA A 73 22.48 13.23 14.00
CA ALA A 73 23.35 14.24 14.61
C ALA A 73 22.85 15.68 14.33
N GLU A 74 22.53 16.00 13.07
CA GLU A 74 22.00 17.30 12.65
C GLU A 74 20.64 17.59 13.31
N ILE A 75 19.78 16.58 13.42
CA ILE A 75 18.47 16.69 14.06
C ILE A 75 18.63 16.95 15.58
N ILE A 76 19.54 16.26 16.25
CA ILE A 76 19.84 16.50 17.67
C ILE A 76 20.45 17.88 17.87
N GLU A 77 21.37 18.32 17.02
CA GLU A 77 21.95 19.66 17.11
C GLU A 77 20.88 20.75 16.97
N ARG A 78 19.93 20.57 16.04
CA ARG A 78 18.90 21.57 15.75
C ARG A 78 17.75 21.58 16.78
N PHE A 79 17.34 20.42 17.28
CA PHE A 79 16.12 20.29 18.10
C PHE A 79 16.35 19.69 19.49
N GLY A 80 17.55 19.21 19.80
CA GLY A 80 17.84 18.47 21.03
C GLY A 80 17.82 19.30 22.31
N GLU A 81 17.94 20.63 22.21
CA GLU A 81 17.80 21.55 23.36
C GLU A 81 16.34 21.95 23.64
N GLN A 82 15.42 21.62 22.72
CA GLN A 82 14.01 21.95 22.84
C GLN A 82 13.29 20.82 23.59
N GLU A 83 12.44 21.16 24.56
CA GLU A 83 11.64 20.16 25.30
C GLU A 83 10.81 19.31 24.33
N ASP A 84 10.17 19.97 23.37
CA ASP A 84 9.49 19.40 22.22
C ASP A 84 9.24 20.47 21.14
N VAL A 85 8.88 20.03 19.93
CA VAL A 85 8.55 20.91 18.80
C VAL A 85 7.20 20.58 18.19
N PRO A 86 6.42 21.58 17.73
CA PRO A 86 5.23 21.31 16.95
C PRO A 86 5.57 20.47 15.71
N PHE A 87 4.82 19.39 15.48
CA PHE A 87 5.07 18.46 14.37
C PHE A 87 5.07 19.16 13.01
N SER A 88 4.24 20.19 12.83
CA SER A 88 4.22 21.00 11.60
C SER A 88 5.53 21.75 11.34
N SER A 89 6.19 22.23 12.41
CA SER A 89 7.47 22.93 12.32
C SER A 89 8.59 21.94 12.05
N PHE A 90 8.61 20.82 12.78
CA PHE A 90 9.54 19.72 12.53
C PHE A 90 9.44 19.20 11.08
N TYR A 91 8.22 18.92 10.61
CA TYR A 91 7.95 18.49 9.25
C TYR A 91 8.47 19.49 8.21
N ARG A 92 8.21 20.78 8.41
CA ARG A 92 8.65 21.83 7.48
C ARG A 92 10.18 21.91 7.41
N GLU A 93 10.85 21.88 8.55
CA GLU A 93 12.32 21.92 8.60
C GLU A 93 12.95 20.69 7.94
N MET A 94 12.38 19.50 8.17
CA MET A 94 12.83 18.27 7.50
C MET A 94 12.53 18.29 6.00
N ALA A 95 11.42 18.88 5.58
CA ALA A 95 11.06 19.03 4.17
C ALA A 95 11.97 20.02 3.42
N LEU A 96 12.40 21.09 4.08
CA LEU A 96 13.22 22.14 3.49
C LEU A 96 14.72 21.79 3.44
N SER A 97 15.21 20.92 4.33
CA SER A 97 16.65 20.66 4.43
C SER A 97 17.20 19.81 3.28
N ARG A 98 16.38 18.99 2.60
CA ARG A 98 16.82 18.20 1.42
C ARG A 98 15.67 17.96 0.44
N GLN A 99 15.91 18.25 -0.84
CA GLN A 99 15.02 18.01 -1.99
C GLN A 99 14.34 16.62 -2.00
N ALA A 100 14.93 15.62 -1.34
CA ALA A 100 14.45 14.24 -1.23
C ALA A 100 13.22 14.03 -0.30
N VAL A 101 12.87 15.00 0.56
CA VAL A 101 11.78 14.83 1.55
C VAL A 101 10.41 15.25 0.98
N ILE A 102 10.39 16.14 -0.02
CA ILE A 102 9.18 16.80 -0.52
C ILE A 102 8.30 15.86 -1.36
N ASP A 103 8.88 14.92 -2.10
CA ASP A 103 8.07 14.09 -3.00
C ASP A 103 7.41 12.90 -2.27
N TRP A 104 7.97 12.43 -1.15
CA TRP A 104 7.66 11.09 -0.62
C TRP A 104 7.14 11.05 0.82
N VAL A 105 7.05 12.19 1.52
CA VAL A 105 6.65 12.21 2.93
C VAL A 105 5.32 12.92 3.11
N ASN A 106 4.23 12.15 3.02
CA ASN A 106 2.98 12.54 3.66
C ASN A 106 3.22 12.61 5.19
N ARG A 107 2.54 13.53 5.88
CA ARG A 107 2.56 13.68 7.34
C ARG A 107 2.39 12.35 8.08
N ASN A 108 1.50 11.48 7.62
CA ASN A 108 1.27 10.17 8.23
C ASN A 108 2.49 9.23 8.10
N THR A 109 3.18 9.28 6.96
CA THR A 109 4.42 8.51 6.73
C THR A 109 5.52 8.95 7.69
N LEU A 110 5.66 10.28 7.93
CA LEU A 110 6.66 10.78 8.86
C LEU A 110 6.36 10.36 10.31
N VAL A 111 5.11 10.42 10.75
CA VAL A 111 4.71 9.93 12.09
C VAL A 111 5.11 8.46 12.25
N LYS A 112 4.74 7.61 11.28
CA LYS A 112 5.12 6.19 11.28
C LYS A 112 6.63 5.97 11.25
N ALA A 113 7.36 6.80 10.53
CA ALA A 113 8.82 6.74 10.43
C ALA A 113 9.51 7.15 11.74
N ILE A 114 9.02 8.19 12.43
CA ILE A 114 9.49 8.60 13.76
C ILE A 114 9.41 7.42 14.73
N CYS A 115 8.30 6.67 14.70
CA CYS A 115 8.11 5.47 15.52
C CYS A 115 9.09 4.31 15.21
N LYS A 116 9.91 4.42 14.15
CA LYS A 116 10.97 3.46 13.82
C LYS A 116 12.36 3.92 14.28
N THR A 117 12.46 5.11 14.84
CA THR A 117 13.72 5.65 15.37
C THR A 117 13.81 5.46 16.89
N ASP A 118 15.03 5.45 17.42
CA ASP A 118 15.29 5.27 18.86
C ASP A 118 15.45 6.60 19.63
N TYR A 119 15.31 7.73 18.95
CA TYR A 119 15.67 9.05 19.48
C TYR A 119 14.66 10.16 19.15
N LEU A 120 13.60 9.86 18.41
CA LEU A 120 12.48 10.77 18.19
C LEU A 120 11.21 10.13 18.73
N TYR A 121 10.40 10.96 19.37
CA TYR A 121 9.11 10.55 19.89
C TYR A 121 8.04 11.53 19.42
N VAL A 122 6.94 11.03 18.87
CA VAL A 122 5.79 11.84 18.45
C VAL A 122 4.59 11.51 19.32
N TYR A 123 3.92 12.53 19.83
CA TYR A 123 2.74 12.37 20.68
C TYR A 123 1.67 13.41 20.37
N PRO A 124 0.39 13.06 20.55
CA PRO A 124 -0.72 13.99 20.36
C PRO A 124 -0.74 15.05 21.46
N VAL A 125 -1.06 16.29 21.10
CA VAL A 125 -1.33 17.40 22.02
C VAL A 125 -2.50 18.22 21.48
N GLY A 126 -3.65 18.16 22.16
CA GLY A 126 -4.89 18.78 21.69
C GLY A 126 -5.30 18.22 20.32
N THR A 127 -5.46 19.11 19.33
CA THR A 127 -5.77 18.73 17.93
C THR A 127 -4.52 18.48 17.07
N GLY A 128 -3.32 18.59 17.65
CA GLY A 128 -2.05 18.50 16.94
C GLY A 128 -1.14 17.38 17.46
N HIS A 129 0.10 17.39 16.96
CA HIS A 129 1.17 16.50 17.42
C HIS A 129 2.41 17.32 17.76
N ARG A 130 3.21 16.84 18.71
CA ARG A 130 4.54 17.36 19.03
C ARG A 130 5.57 16.25 18.86
N VAL A 131 6.81 16.65 18.56
CA VAL A 131 7.96 15.76 18.42
C VAL A 131 8.98 16.12 19.48
N LYS A 132 9.44 15.14 20.24
CA LYS A 132 10.50 15.27 21.23
C LYS A 132 11.74 14.52 20.74
N VAL A 133 12.90 15.14 20.89
CA VAL A 133 14.20 14.50 20.67
C VAL A 133 14.66 13.91 21.99
N ILE A 134 14.90 12.60 22.03
CA ILE A 134 15.43 11.90 23.20
C ILE A 134 16.96 11.90 23.08
N ASN A 135 17.60 12.76 23.87
CA ASN A 135 19.05 12.78 23.97
C ASN A 135 19.48 11.81 25.08
N LYS A 136 19.95 10.61 24.71
CA LYS A 136 20.45 9.58 25.65
C LYS A 136 21.61 10.04 26.56
N ARG A 137 22.13 11.26 26.41
CA ARG A 137 23.07 11.85 27.38
C ARG A 137 22.45 12.04 28.77
N GLU A 138 21.12 12.12 28.89
CA GLU A 138 20.44 12.29 30.18
C GLU A 138 20.26 10.98 30.97
N GLU A 139 20.43 9.80 30.36
CA GLU A 139 20.22 8.51 31.03
C GLU A 139 21.48 7.92 31.72
N ILE A 140 22.64 8.58 31.63
CA ILE A 140 23.90 8.09 32.25
C ILE A 140 24.17 8.76 33.62
N ALA A 141 23.28 9.62 34.11
CA ALA A 141 23.46 10.38 35.35
C ALA A 141 22.43 10.06 36.45
N LEU A 142 22.11 8.77 36.65
CA LEU A 142 21.42 8.28 37.85
C LEU A 142 22.23 7.17 38.52
#